data_AF-A0A9E0QZ18-F1
#
_entry.id   AF-A0A9E0QZ18-F1
#
_cell.length_a   1.000
_cell.length_b   1.000
_cell.length_c   1.000
_cell.angle_alpha   90.00
_cell.angle_beta   90.00
_cell.angle_gamma   90.00
#
_symmetry.space_group_name_H-M   'P 1'
#
loop_
_entity.id
_entity.type
_entity.pdbx_description
1 polymer ?
#
loop_
_entity_poly.entity_id
_entity_poly.type
_entity_poly.pdbx_seq_one_letter_code
_entity_poly.pdbx_strand_id
1 'polypeptide(L)'
;MKQLVAGFLGALAMCIALVMPVQADVRKDTLALQDNHPKTYVVVKGDTLWDISGMFLKTPWKWPQLWGFNQQIDNPHLIYPGDVLTLKWVNGQPRLVLNDGIIRLSPKAKVSRLKDAIPAIPLKDIIGFLSDNIVMDSDELTAAPYIVGSTNNRIVAGAGDRVYARGTLVEDYSRQNIYRPAREYIDPVTQEHLGYELFKIGEAAVGSKTDDIITLDLRKTREEVSALDRVYPSQKESIQSIFYPSSAEEEIDGRIL
;
A
#
# COMPACT_ATOMS: atom_id res chain seq x y z
N MET A 1 7.97 69.38 104.63
CA MET A 1 7.94 70.72 104.01
C MET A 1 8.34 70.60 102.54
N LYS A 2 7.39 70.88 101.63
CA LYS A 2 7.49 71.68 100.37
C LYS A 2 8.77 71.45 99.50
N GLN A 3 8.76 71.06 98.22
CA GLN A 3 8.11 71.62 97.00
C GLN A 3 8.28 70.63 95.79
N LEU A 4 7.29 70.44 94.90
CA LEU A 4 7.20 70.86 93.44
C LEU A 4 8.49 70.59 92.61
N VAL A 5 8.51 69.90 91.44
CA VAL A 5 7.92 70.13 90.08
C VAL A 5 8.22 68.85 89.25
N ALA A 6 7.29 68.08 88.65
CA ALA A 6 6.58 68.15 87.36
C ALA A 6 7.41 68.06 86.03
N GLY A 7 7.08 67.04 85.20
CA GLY A 7 7.31 66.93 83.74
C GLY A 7 8.40 65.94 83.32
N PHE A 8 8.27 65.06 82.31
CA PHE A 8 7.24 64.77 81.31
C PHE A 8 7.64 63.47 80.54
N LEU A 9 6.68 62.88 79.82
CA LEU A 9 6.80 61.96 78.66
C LEU A 9 6.96 60.44 78.89
N GLY A 10 5.91 59.69 78.50
CA GLY A 10 6.11 58.45 77.73
C GLY A 10 5.09 57.31 77.92
N ALA A 11 3.92 57.42 77.27
CA ALA A 11 3.07 56.35 76.67
C ALA A 11 2.80 55.02 77.43
N LEU A 12 1.58 54.73 77.91
CA LEU A 12 0.38 54.23 77.19
C LEU A 12 0.56 52.89 76.44
N ALA A 13 -0.15 51.85 76.92
CA ALA A 13 -0.74 50.66 76.23
C ALA A 13 -0.56 49.41 77.12
N MET A 14 -1.50 48.92 77.94
CA MET A 14 -2.88 48.44 77.71
C MET A 14 -3.01 47.29 76.69
N CYS A 15 -3.19 46.08 77.23
CA CYS A 15 -3.81 44.87 76.66
C CYS A 15 -3.23 44.25 75.38
N ILE A 16 -2.41 43.20 75.50
CA ILE A 16 -2.26 42.16 74.47
C ILE A 16 -2.32 40.78 75.13
N ALA A 17 -3.32 40.00 74.73
CA ALA A 17 -3.57 38.62 75.14
C ALA A 17 -2.46 37.67 74.64
N LEU A 18 -2.24 36.57 75.38
CA LEU A 18 -1.34 35.49 75.00
C LEU A 18 -1.67 34.96 73.59
N VAL A 19 -0.75 35.18 72.66
CA VAL A 19 -0.66 34.42 71.41
C VAL A 19 0.50 33.43 71.59
N MET A 20 0.18 32.14 71.76
CA MET A 20 1.21 31.11 71.64
C MET A 20 1.60 30.99 70.16
N PRO A 21 2.90 31.06 69.82
CA PRO A 21 3.32 30.77 68.45
C PRO A 21 3.14 29.28 68.20
N VAL A 22 2.23 28.92 67.29
CA VAL A 22 2.21 27.59 66.69
C VAL A 22 3.48 27.47 65.86
N GLN A 23 4.47 26.75 66.37
CA GLN A 23 5.65 26.39 65.60
C GLN A 23 5.25 25.29 64.62
N ALA A 24 4.99 25.68 63.37
CA ALA A 24 4.87 24.74 62.28
C ALA A 24 6.28 24.23 61.94
N ASP A 25 6.61 23.02 62.39
CA ASP A 25 7.79 22.30 61.90
C ASP A 25 7.61 22.03 60.41
N VAL A 26 8.36 22.75 59.58
CA VAL A 26 8.51 22.46 58.15
C VAL A 26 9.28 21.15 58.05
N ARG A 27 8.56 20.02 58.01
CA ARG A 27 9.15 18.73 57.64
C ARG A 27 9.75 18.89 56.25
N LYS A 28 11.08 18.79 56.14
CA LYS A 28 11.76 18.63 54.83
C LYS A 28 11.22 17.35 54.20
N ASP A 29 10.26 17.51 53.30
CA ASP A 29 9.58 16.41 52.65
C ASP A 29 10.55 15.76 51.65
N THR A 30 11.32 14.79 52.14
CA THR A 30 12.36 14.12 51.36
C THR A 30 11.68 13.01 50.54
N LEU A 31 11.96 12.97 49.24
CA LEU A 31 11.49 11.89 48.37
C LEU A 31 12.04 10.55 48.86
N ALA A 32 11.15 9.69 49.37
CA ALA A 32 11.52 8.36 49.82
C ALA A 32 11.53 7.38 48.64
N LEU A 33 12.71 6.82 48.34
CA LEU A 33 12.88 5.82 47.29
C LEU A 33 12.44 4.42 47.75
N GLN A 34 12.02 3.59 46.80
CA GLN A 34 11.78 2.16 47.04
C GLN A 34 13.10 1.43 47.33
N ASP A 35 13.09 0.40 48.18
CA ASP A 35 14.34 -0.28 48.57
C ASP A 35 14.98 -1.07 47.41
N ASN A 36 14.18 -1.43 46.39
CA ASN A 36 14.61 -2.11 45.16
C ASN A 36 14.26 -1.30 43.90
N HIS A 37 14.45 0.02 43.94
CA HIS A 37 14.22 0.85 42.76
C HIS A 37 15.25 0.54 41.65
N PRO A 38 14.86 0.53 40.36
CA PRO A 38 15.83 0.44 39.28
C PRO A 38 16.70 1.70 39.21
N LYS A 39 17.88 1.61 38.58
CA LYS A 39 18.70 2.79 38.26
C LYS A 39 18.25 3.46 36.95
N THR A 40 17.74 2.66 36.03
CA THR A 40 17.31 3.07 34.70
C THR A 40 16.05 2.30 34.32
N TYR A 41 15.14 2.95 33.59
CA TYR A 41 13.92 2.36 33.06
C TYR A 41 13.73 2.74 31.59
N VAL A 42 13.27 1.78 30.78
CA VAL A 42 12.94 2.01 29.37
C VAL A 42 11.43 2.09 29.26
N VAL A 43 10.92 3.23 28.80
CA VAL A 43 9.48 3.48 28.65
C VAL A 43 8.89 2.51 27.63
N VAL A 44 7.78 1.86 27.97
CA VAL A 44 7.01 0.97 27.11
C VAL A 44 5.69 1.63 26.71
N LYS A 45 5.10 1.19 25.61
CA LYS A 45 3.79 1.68 25.14
C LYS A 45 2.73 1.45 26.23
N GLY A 46 2.17 2.55 26.74
CA GLY A 46 1.13 2.55 27.77
C GLY A 46 1.58 3.10 29.12
N ASP A 47 2.89 3.30 29.33
CA ASP A 47 3.40 3.83 30.59
C ASP A 47 3.02 5.30 30.80
N THR A 48 2.73 5.65 32.06
CA THR A 48 2.62 7.03 32.50
C THR A 48 3.72 7.39 33.49
N LEU A 49 4.02 8.69 33.64
CA LEU A 49 4.98 9.14 34.67
C LEU A 49 4.57 8.73 36.09
N TRP A 50 3.27 8.59 36.34
CA TRP A 50 2.77 8.13 37.62
C TRP A 50 3.12 6.66 37.86
N ASP A 51 2.86 5.79 36.89
CA ASP A 51 3.18 4.36 36.97
C ASP A 51 4.68 4.12 37.15
N ILE A 52 5.48 4.82 36.33
CA ILE A 52 6.94 4.76 36.39
C ILE A 52 7.42 5.24 37.77
N SER A 53 6.89 6.35 38.27
CA SER A 53 7.30 6.89 39.57
C SER A 53 6.97 5.96 40.73
N GLY A 54 5.96 5.11 40.61
CA GLY A 54 5.68 4.06 41.59
C GLY A 54 6.78 3.00 41.71
N MET A 55 7.57 2.81 40.65
CA MET A 55 8.75 1.93 40.69
C MET A 55 9.93 2.57 41.44
N PHE A 56 10.02 3.90 41.45
CA PHE A 56 11.13 4.63 42.07
C PHE A 56 10.81 5.12 43.49
N LEU A 57 9.58 5.55 43.75
CA LEU A 57 9.16 6.20 45.01
C LEU A 57 8.24 5.31 45.84
N LYS A 58 8.38 5.39 47.17
CA LYS A 58 7.39 4.86 48.13
C LYS A 58 6.05 5.60 48.06
N THR A 59 6.07 6.84 47.59
CA THR A 59 4.89 7.71 47.42
C THR A 59 4.76 8.16 45.95
N PRO A 60 4.05 7.39 45.09
CA PRO A 60 4.02 7.63 43.64
C PRO A 60 3.44 9.00 43.23
N TRP A 61 2.52 9.57 44.01
CA TRP A 61 1.90 10.88 43.73
C TRP A 61 2.87 12.06 43.84
N LYS A 62 4.08 11.86 44.40
CA LYS A 62 5.15 12.87 44.41
C LYS A 62 5.96 12.90 43.12
N TRP A 63 5.53 12.20 42.07
CA TRP A 63 6.17 12.22 40.76
C TRP A 63 6.48 13.62 40.20
N PRO A 64 5.70 14.71 40.42
CA PRO A 64 6.06 16.02 39.89
C PRO A 64 7.38 16.53 40.48
N GLN A 65 7.67 16.17 41.74
CA GLN A 65 8.93 16.52 42.39
C GLN A 65 10.08 15.65 41.85
N LEU A 66 9.84 14.37 41.55
CA LEU A 66 10.84 13.51 40.93
C LEU A 66 11.20 13.96 39.50
N TRP A 67 10.20 14.46 38.76
CA TRP A 67 10.31 14.87 37.36
C TRP A 67 10.76 16.32 37.15
N GLY A 68 10.58 17.20 38.12
CA GLY A 68 10.69 18.67 37.96
C GLY A 68 12.03 19.24 37.51
N PHE A 69 13.05 18.40 37.26
CA PHE A 69 14.31 18.81 36.64
C PHE A 69 14.27 18.75 35.09
N ASN A 70 13.32 18.04 34.49
CA ASN A 70 13.12 17.97 33.04
C ASN A 70 12.26 19.14 32.53
N GLN A 71 12.57 20.38 32.95
CA GLN A 71 11.86 21.59 32.51
C GLN A 71 12.00 21.88 31.00
N GLN A 72 12.82 21.09 30.31
CA GLN A 72 12.99 21.12 28.85
C GLN A 72 11.76 20.53 28.12
N ILE A 73 10.95 19.75 28.83
CA ILE A 73 9.74 19.12 28.32
C ILE A 73 8.54 19.84 28.93
N ASP A 74 7.95 20.77 28.17
CA ASP A 74 6.83 21.61 28.63
C ASP A 74 5.60 20.78 29.07
N ASN A 75 5.41 19.60 28.48
CA ASN A 75 4.34 18.68 28.83
C ASN A 75 4.91 17.35 29.36
N PRO A 76 4.82 17.08 30.68
CA PRO A 76 5.30 15.84 31.29
C PRO A 76 4.71 14.54 30.69
N HIS A 77 3.60 14.62 29.94
CA HIS A 77 3.04 13.46 29.23
C HIS A 77 3.78 13.08 27.93
N LEU A 78 4.77 13.86 27.49
CA LEU A 78 5.54 13.58 26.27
C LEU A 78 6.70 12.59 26.52
N ILE A 79 6.41 11.47 27.18
CA ILE A 79 7.31 10.31 27.22
C ILE A 79 6.91 9.33 26.12
N TYR A 80 7.88 8.79 25.40
CA TYR A 80 7.67 7.91 24.26
C TYR A 80 8.22 6.50 24.51
N PRO A 81 7.60 5.46 23.95
CA PRO A 81 8.14 4.11 24.03
C PRO A 81 9.57 4.05 23.45
N GLY A 82 10.51 3.57 24.27
CA GLY A 82 11.95 3.54 23.97
C GLY A 82 12.77 4.62 24.68
N ASP A 83 12.13 5.60 25.31
CA ASP A 83 12.81 6.60 26.13
C ASP A 83 13.48 5.95 27.34
N VAL A 84 14.70 6.41 27.67
CA VAL A 84 15.48 5.85 28.77
C VAL A 84 15.53 6.84 29.92
N LEU A 85 14.83 6.53 31.00
CA LEU A 85 14.77 7.33 32.22
C LEU A 85 15.82 6.86 33.21
N THR A 86 16.68 7.75 33.68
CA THR A 86 17.76 7.41 34.63
C THR A 86 17.63 8.20 35.92
N LEU A 87 17.69 7.51 37.07
CA LEU A 87 17.69 8.15 38.37
C LEU A 87 19.07 8.77 38.64
N LYS A 88 19.11 10.09 38.85
CA LYS A 88 20.32 10.85 39.21
C LYS A 88 20.09 11.61 40.51
N TRP A 89 21.17 11.82 41.26
CA TRP A 89 21.16 12.67 42.46
C TRP A 89 21.63 14.08 42.07
N VAL A 90 20.77 15.07 42.26
CA VAL A 90 21.07 16.48 41.99
C VAL A 90 20.83 17.25 43.28
N ASN A 91 21.85 17.93 43.80
CA ASN A 91 21.79 18.70 45.05
C ASN A 91 21.23 17.89 46.25
N GLY A 92 21.59 16.61 46.35
CA GLY A 92 21.16 15.72 47.42
C GLY A 92 19.71 15.22 47.32
N GLN A 93 19.02 15.47 46.21
CA GLN A 93 17.66 14.97 45.95
C GLN A 93 17.64 14.01 44.75
N PRO A 94 16.85 12.93 44.79
CA PRO A 94 16.69 12.04 43.66
C PRO A 94 15.83 12.70 42.58
N ARG A 95 16.27 12.61 41.32
CA ARG A 95 15.61 13.14 40.14
C ARG A 95 15.63 12.11 39.02
N LEU A 96 14.52 12.00 38.29
CA LEU A 96 14.45 11.14 37.11
C LEU A 96 14.76 12.01 35.88
N VAL A 97 15.81 11.66 35.13
CA VAL A 97 16.27 12.44 33.97
C VAL A 97 16.07 11.62 32.71
N LEU A 98 15.46 12.23 31.69
CA LEU A 98 15.36 11.63 30.36
C LEU A 98 16.75 11.65 29.71
N ASN A 99 17.26 10.48 29.32
CA ASN A 99 18.52 10.37 28.62
C ASN A 99 18.23 10.44 27.11
N ASP A 100 18.28 11.65 26.53
CA ASP A 100 18.02 11.95 25.10
C ASP A 100 19.01 11.30 24.10
N GLY A 101 19.78 10.30 24.54
CA GLY A 101 20.90 9.73 23.78
C GLY A 101 20.55 8.67 22.74
N ILE A 102 19.28 8.30 22.54
CA ILE A 102 18.90 7.27 21.57
C ILE A 102 17.86 7.83 20.59
N ILE A 103 18.33 8.56 19.58
CA ILE A 103 17.55 8.85 18.38
C ILE A 103 17.37 7.52 17.63
N ARG A 104 16.25 6.83 17.86
CA ARG A 104 15.91 5.62 17.13
C ARG A 104 15.45 6.01 15.73
N LEU A 105 16.38 5.99 14.77
CA LEU A 105 16.08 6.14 13.35
C LEU A 105 15.30 4.89 12.88
N SER A 106 13.97 4.98 12.88
CA SER A 106 13.11 4.03 12.16
C SER A 106 12.91 4.53 10.73
N PRO A 107 12.98 3.68 9.70
CA PRO A 107 12.61 4.07 8.33
C PRO A 107 11.20 4.69 8.33
N LYS A 108 11.08 5.94 7.93
CA LYS A 108 9.79 6.58 7.65
C LYS A 108 9.64 6.68 6.14
N ALA A 109 8.55 6.14 5.60
CA ALA A 109 8.24 6.31 4.19
C ALA A 109 8.02 7.81 3.90
N LYS A 110 8.82 8.36 2.99
CA LYS A 110 8.67 9.74 2.54
C LYS A 110 7.69 9.73 1.36
N VAL A 111 6.44 10.10 1.60
CA VAL A 111 5.45 10.26 0.52
C VAL A 111 5.65 11.64 -0.10
N SER A 112 6.35 11.70 -1.22
CA SER A 112 6.39 12.89 -2.07
C SER A 112 5.33 12.78 -3.17
N ARG A 113 4.69 13.90 -3.51
CA ARG A 113 3.86 13.99 -4.72
C ARG A 113 4.74 13.63 -5.93
N LEU A 114 4.25 12.72 -6.78
CA LEU A 114 4.92 12.41 -8.05
C LEU A 114 4.96 13.70 -8.86
N LYS A 115 6.15 14.26 -9.08
CA LYS A 115 6.32 15.50 -9.85
C LYS A 115 6.28 15.24 -11.36
N ASP A 116 6.50 13.99 -11.74
CA ASP A 116 6.66 13.56 -13.11
C ASP A 116 5.35 12.96 -13.63
N ALA A 117 5.08 13.18 -14.92
CA ALA A 117 3.93 12.57 -15.59
C ALA A 117 4.03 11.03 -15.52
N ILE A 118 2.88 10.35 -15.49
CA ILE A 118 2.85 8.88 -15.63
C ILE A 118 3.56 8.54 -16.94
N PRO A 119 4.67 7.78 -16.91
CA PRO A 119 5.40 7.46 -18.11
C PRO A 119 4.53 6.60 -19.01
N ALA A 120 4.53 6.93 -20.30
CA ALA A 120 3.85 6.11 -21.28
C ALA A 120 4.56 4.75 -21.41
N ILE A 121 3.78 3.70 -21.60
CA ILE A 121 4.28 2.33 -21.71
C ILE A 121 4.56 2.05 -23.21
N PRO A 122 5.80 1.77 -23.61
CA PRO A 122 6.11 1.48 -25.00
C PRO A 122 5.64 0.06 -25.37
N LEU A 123 5.19 -0.13 -26.62
CA LEU A 123 4.66 -1.42 -27.11
C LEU A 123 5.60 -2.60 -26.85
N LYS A 124 6.92 -2.43 -27.01
CA LYS A 124 7.91 -3.48 -26.78
C LYS A 124 7.85 -4.10 -25.37
N ASP A 125 7.39 -3.34 -24.37
CA ASP A 125 7.32 -3.77 -22.98
C ASP A 125 6.04 -4.58 -22.73
N ILE A 126 5.00 -4.41 -23.56
CA ILE A 126 3.71 -5.11 -23.42
C ILE A 126 3.42 -6.15 -24.50
N ILE A 127 4.17 -6.16 -25.61
CA ILE A 127 3.89 -7.00 -26.77
C ILE A 127 3.88 -8.50 -26.44
N GLY A 128 4.61 -8.92 -25.41
CA GLY A 128 4.60 -10.30 -24.93
C GLY A 128 3.32 -10.70 -24.20
N PHE A 129 2.52 -9.74 -23.74
CA PHE A 129 1.24 -9.95 -23.08
C PHE A 129 0.05 -9.79 -24.03
N LEU A 130 0.26 -9.21 -25.22
CA LEU A 130 -0.77 -9.10 -26.23
C LEU A 130 -0.93 -10.45 -26.94
N SER A 131 -2.08 -11.09 -26.73
CA SER A 131 -2.47 -12.26 -27.52
C SER A 131 -3.17 -11.81 -28.79
N ASP A 132 -2.80 -12.41 -29.93
CA ASP A 132 -3.56 -12.26 -31.19
C ASP A 132 -4.85 -13.09 -31.21
N ASN A 133 -5.31 -13.58 -30.06
CA ASN A 133 -6.53 -14.38 -29.95
C ASN A 133 -7.74 -13.47 -30.15
N ILE A 134 -8.81 -14.01 -30.73
CA ILE A 134 -10.05 -13.28 -30.95
C ILE A 134 -11.20 -13.97 -30.24
N VAL A 135 -12.23 -13.20 -29.91
CA VAL A 135 -13.52 -13.74 -29.46
C VAL A 135 -14.51 -13.55 -30.58
N MET A 136 -15.26 -14.59 -30.89
CA MET A 136 -16.19 -14.64 -32.02
C MET A 136 -17.53 -15.17 -31.53
N ASP A 137 -18.63 -14.58 -31.98
CA ASP A 137 -19.96 -15.12 -31.68
C ASP A 137 -20.22 -16.45 -32.43
N SER A 138 -21.32 -17.11 -32.09
CA SER A 138 -21.66 -18.42 -32.66
C SER A 138 -21.97 -18.36 -34.16
N ASP A 139 -22.61 -17.29 -34.61
CA ASP A 139 -23.07 -17.15 -35.99
C ASP A 139 -21.88 -16.84 -36.91
N GLU A 140 -21.01 -15.95 -36.47
CA GLU A 140 -19.77 -15.58 -37.13
C GLU A 140 -18.81 -16.78 -37.20
N LEU A 141 -18.67 -17.55 -36.11
CA LEU A 141 -17.86 -18.77 -36.10
C LEU A 141 -18.37 -19.82 -37.09
N THR A 142 -19.69 -19.95 -37.21
CA THR A 142 -20.31 -20.90 -38.12
C THR A 142 -20.15 -20.47 -39.58
N ALA A 143 -20.27 -19.17 -39.85
CA ALA A 143 -20.09 -18.58 -41.17
C ALA A 143 -18.62 -18.52 -41.63
N ALA A 144 -17.67 -18.49 -40.69
CA ALA A 144 -16.24 -18.41 -41.01
C ALA A 144 -15.76 -19.63 -41.81
N PRO A 145 -15.00 -19.42 -42.91
CA PRO A 145 -14.41 -20.52 -43.68
C PRO A 145 -13.54 -21.41 -42.79
N TYR A 146 -13.46 -22.69 -43.13
CA TYR A 146 -12.73 -23.67 -42.34
C TYR A 146 -11.78 -24.51 -43.19
N ILE A 147 -10.67 -24.94 -42.60
CA ILE A 147 -9.68 -25.80 -43.24
C ILE A 147 -10.29 -27.18 -43.48
N VAL A 148 -10.21 -27.67 -44.71
CA VAL A 148 -10.65 -29.02 -45.09
C VAL A 148 -9.48 -30.01 -45.04
N GLY A 149 -8.28 -29.56 -45.41
CA GLY A 149 -7.09 -30.41 -45.39
C GLY A 149 -5.90 -29.83 -46.17
N SER A 150 -4.84 -30.62 -46.29
CA SER A 150 -3.59 -30.26 -46.99
C SER A 150 -3.31 -31.15 -48.21
N THR A 151 -2.55 -30.62 -49.17
CA THR A 151 -2.18 -31.30 -50.43
C THR A 151 -1.44 -32.63 -50.22
N ASN A 152 -0.75 -32.82 -49.09
CA ASN A 152 0.19 -33.94 -48.89
C ASN A 152 -0.39 -35.19 -48.20
N ASN A 153 -1.72 -35.33 -48.14
CA ASN A 153 -2.39 -36.43 -47.41
C ASN A 153 -1.95 -36.51 -45.93
N ARG A 154 -1.45 -35.39 -45.40
CA ARG A 154 -1.06 -35.20 -44.01
C ARG A 154 -2.24 -34.65 -43.24
N ILE A 155 -2.46 -35.20 -42.05
CA ILE A 155 -3.52 -34.77 -41.12
C ILE A 155 -3.24 -33.35 -40.61
N VAL A 156 -1.96 -32.94 -40.61
CA VAL A 156 -1.47 -31.69 -40.01
C VAL A 156 -0.52 -30.97 -40.98
N ALA A 157 -0.60 -29.64 -41.02
CA ALA A 157 0.19 -28.77 -41.93
C ALA A 157 0.89 -27.64 -41.17
N GLY A 158 2.07 -27.23 -41.65
CA GLY A 158 2.90 -26.19 -41.04
C GLY A 158 3.28 -25.06 -42.00
N ALA A 159 4.04 -24.08 -41.51
CA ALA A 159 4.59 -23.02 -42.34
C ALA A 159 5.36 -23.58 -43.55
N GLY A 160 5.05 -23.10 -44.74
CA GLY A 160 5.57 -23.59 -46.02
C GLY A 160 4.64 -24.57 -46.74
N ASP A 161 3.67 -25.16 -46.04
CA ASP A 161 2.69 -26.06 -46.66
C ASP A 161 1.51 -25.29 -47.28
N ARG A 162 0.82 -25.97 -48.19
CA ARG A 162 -0.44 -25.52 -48.78
C ARG A 162 -1.62 -26.25 -48.14
N VAL A 163 -2.65 -25.50 -47.81
CA VAL A 163 -3.93 -26.00 -47.27
C VAL A 163 -5.10 -25.47 -48.07
N TYR A 164 -6.23 -26.15 -47.96
CA TYR A 164 -7.48 -25.79 -48.60
C TYR A 164 -8.52 -25.48 -47.54
N ALA A 165 -9.20 -24.35 -47.69
CA ALA A 165 -10.34 -23.98 -46.87
C ALA A 165 -11.63 -24.03 -47.70
N ARG A 166 -12.76 -24.29 -47.04
CA ARG A 166 -14.08 -24.19 -47.63
C ARG A 166 -14.86 -23.03 -47.00
N GLY A 167 -15.54 -22.25 -47.84
CA GLY A 167 -16.39 -21.13 -47.45
C GLY A 167 -16.02 -19.84 -48.19
N THR A 168 -16.67 -18.75 -47.80
CA THR A 168 -16.44 -17.41 -48.36
C THR A 168 -15.65 -16.56 -47.37
N LEU A 169 -14.52 -15.99 -47.79
CA LEU A 169 -13.75 -15.07 -46.96
C LEU A 169 -14.61 -13.87 -46.56
N VAL A 170 -14.64 -13.55 -45.27
CA VAL A 170 -15.36 -12.38 -44.72
C VAL A 170 -14.80 -11.08 -45.31
N GLU A 171 -13.47 -10.98 -45.39
CA GLU A 171 -12.76 -9.90 -46.06
C GLU A 171 -11.76 -10.51 -47.04
N ASP A 172 -11.75 -10.02 -48.28
CA ASP A 172 -10.92 -10.56 -49.35
C ASP A 172 -9.47 -10.04 -49.31
N TYR A 173 -8.84 -10.16 -48.15
CA TYR A 173 -7.45 -9.78 -47.97
C TYR A 173 -6.52 -10.86 -48.48
N SER A 174 -5.40 -10.43 -49.07
CA SER A 174 -4.34 -11.32 -49.57
C SER A 174 -3.67 -12.13 -48.45
N ARG A 175 -3.81 -11.69 -47.20
CA ARG A 175 -3.36 -12.38 -46.00
C ARG A 175 -4.55 -12.66 -45.09
N GLN A 176 -4.61 -13.90 -44.62
CA GLN A 176 -5.61 -14.39 -43.69
C GLN A 176 -4.92 -14.99 -42.47
N ASN A 177 -5.59 -14.97 -41.33
CA ASN A 177 -5.16 -15.69 -40.15
C ASN A 177 -5.92 -17.01 -40.04
N ILE A 178 -5.29 -17.97 -39.38
CA ILE A 178 -5.89 -19.26 -39.07
C ILE A 178 -6.04 -19.34 -37.56
N TYR A 179 -7.23 -19.71 -37.12
CA TYR A 179 -7.61 -19.77 -35.73
C TYR A 179 -8.19 -21.13 -35.36
N ARG A 180 -7.97 -21.57 -34.12
CA ARG A 180 -8.58 -22.76 -33.55
C ARG A 180 -9.55 -22.37 -32.44
N PRO A 181 -10.84 -22.77 -32.52
CA PRO A 181 -11.75 -22.62 -31.41
C PRO A 181 -11.22 -23.36 -30.18
N ALA A 182 -11.09 -22.67 -29.05
CA ALA A 182 -10.46 -23.19 -27.85
C ALA A 182 -11.45 -23.39 -26.70
N ARG A 183 -12.23 -22.36 -26.37
CA ARG A 183 -13.23 -22.41 -25.30
C ARG A 183 -14.41 -21.50 -25.59
N GLU A 184 -15.52 -21.79 -24.93
CA GLU A 184 -16.72 -20.95 -24.89
C GLU A 184 -16.63 -20.01 -23.68
N TYR A 185 -17.03 -18.76 -23.85
CA TYR A 185 -17.16 -17.78 -22.79
C TYR A 185 -18.62 -17.63 -22.42
N ILE A 186 -18.93 -17.95 -21.16
CA ILE A 186 -20.26 -17.83 -20.59
C ILE A 186 -20.14 -16.98 -19.34
N ASP A 187 -21.03 -16.00 -19.19
CA ASP A 187 -21.12 -15.20 -17.98
C ASP A 187 -21.55 -16.11 -16.80
N PRO A 188 -20.74 -16.22 -15.72
CA PRO A 188 -21.04 -17.10 -14.59
C PRO A 188 -22.24 -16.64 -13.76
N VAL A 189 -22.70 -15.40 -13.91
CA VAL A 189 -23.85 -14.82 -13.18
C VAL A 189 -25.11 -14.86 -14.03
N THR A 190 -25.05 -14.33 -15.26
CA THR A 190 -26.23 -14.22 -16.12
C THR A 190 -26.47 -15.47 -16.98
N GLN A 191 -25.46 -16.34 -17.13
CA GLN A 191 -25.45 -17.47 -18.06
C GLN A 191 -25.60 -17.05 -19.53
N GLU A 192 -25.31 -15.79 -19.84
CA GLU A 192 -25.23 -15.30 -21.21
C GLU A 192 -24.01 -15.90 -21.93
N HIS A 193 -24.22 -16.34 -23.18
CA HIS A 193 -23.14 -16.79 -24.05
C HIS A 193 -22.47 -15.57 -24.70
N LEU A 194 -21.21 -15.32 -24.32
CA LEU A 194 -20.43 -14.17 -24.77
C LEU A 194 -19.66 -14.44 -26.08
N GLY A 195 -19.47 -15.72 -26.45
CA GLY A 195 -18.76 -16.12 -27.67
C GLY A 195 -17.73 -17.21 -27.43
N TYR A 196 -16.99 -17.55 -28.48
CA TYR A 196 -15.91 -18.53 -28.47
C TYR A 196 -14.56 -17.83 -28.55
N GLU A 197 -13.63 -18.23 -27.70
CA GLU A 197 -12.22 -17.86 -27.85
C GLU A 197 -11.59 -18.67 -28.97
N LEU A 198 -10.89 -17.97 -29.85
CA LEU A 198 -10.18 -18.51 -31.00
C LEU A 198 -8.69 -18.20 -30.88
N PHE A 199 -7.87 -19.24 -30.75
CA PHE A 199 -6.41 -19.13 -30.69
C PHE A 199 -5.81 -18.96 -32.07
N LYS A 200 -4.91 -17.98 -32.26
CA LYS A 200 -4.24 -17.78 -33.54
C LYS A 200 -3.16 -18.86 -33.78
N ILE A 201 -3.48 -19.82 -34.64
CA ILE A 201 -2.60 -20.92 -35.04
C ILE A 201 -1.58 -20.48 -36.07
N GLY A 202 -1.95 -19.61 -37.01
CA GLY A 202 -1.04 -19.24 -38.09
C GLY A 202 -1.51 -18.08 -38.97
N GLU A 203 -0.69 -17.81 -39.98
CA GLU A 203 -0.93 -16.81 -41.02
C GLU A 203 -0.71 -17.47 -42.38
N ALA A 204 -1.62 -17.18 -43.31
CA ALA A 204 -1.58 -17.71 -44.66
C ALA A 204 -1.77 -16.61 -45.71
N ALA A 205 -1.13 -16.80 -46.86
CA ALA A 205 -1.40 -16.00 -48.04
C ALA A 205 -2.49 -16.69 -48.88
N VAL A 206 -3.43 -15.92 -49.41
CA VAL A 206 -4.45 -16.44 -50.33
C VAL A 206 -3.81 -16.69 -51.70
N GLY A 207 -3.88 -17.94 -52.17
CA GLY A 207 -3.33 -18.36 -53.46
C GLY A 207 -4.34 -18.25 -54.59
N SER A 208 -5.39 -19.05 -54.53
CA SER A 208 -6.49 -19.04 -55.50
C SER A 208 -7.82 -19.28 -54.82
N LYS A 209 -8.90 -18.87 -55.49
CA LYS A 209 -10.27 -19.11 -55.04
C LYS A 209 -11.05 -19.68 -56.22
N THR A 210 -11.73 -20.79 -56.00
CA THR A 210 -12.53 -21.47 -57.01
C THR A 210 -13.78 -21.99 -56.32
N ASP A 211 -14.94 -21.45 -56.71
CA ASP A 211 -16.22 -21.70 -56.05
C ASP A 211 -16.14 -21.45 -54.54
N ASP A 212 -16.44 -22.46 -53.73
CA ASP A 212 -16.37 -22.43 -52.27
C ASP A 212 -15.02 -22.87 -51.71
N ILE A 213 -14.01 -23.12 -52.55
CA ILE A 213 -12.67 -23.57 -52.14
C ILE A 213 -11.65 -22.45 -52.25
N ILE A 214 -10.91 -22.24 -51.17
CA ILE A 214 -9.84 -21.26 -51.05
C ILE A 214 -8.53 -22.02 -50.85
N THR A 215 -7.55 -21.76 -51.72
CA THR A 215 -6.18 -22.26 -51.55
C THR A 215 -5.38 -21.27 -50.71
N LEU A 216 -4.76 -21.76 -49.65
CA LEU A 216 -3.98 -20.97 -48.70
C LEU A 216 -2.55 -21.50 -48.60
N ASP A 217 -1.58 -20.61 -48.74
CA ASP A 217 -0.15 -20.90 -48.54
C ASP A 217 0.26 -20.47 -47.14
N LEU A 218 0.56 -21.42 -46.26
CA LEU A 218 0.94 -21.16 -44.87
C LEU A 218 2.29 -20.45 -44.83
N ARG A 219 2.33 -19.27 -44.19
CA ARG A 219 3.53 -18.43 -44.08
C ARG A 219 4.19 -18.56 -42.72
N LYS A 220 3.38 -18.56 -41.67
CA LYS A 220 3.84 -18.67 -40.29
C LYS A 220 2.83 -19.52 -39.51
N THR A 221 3.33 -20.41 -38.68
CA THR A 221 2.52 -21.27 -37.83
C THR A 221 3.13 -21.27 -36.43
N ARG A 222 2.29 -21.04 -35.42
CA ARG A 222 2.62 -21.22 -34.00
C ARG A 222 2.40 -22.67 -33.57
N GLU A 223 1.34 -23.27 -34.11
CA GLU A 223 0.97 -24.66 -33.93
C GLU A 223 0.64 -25.29 -35.30
N GLU A 224 0.47 -26.60 -35.32
CA GLU A 224 0.05 -27.29 -36.53
C GLU A 224 -1.38 -26.90 -36.93
N VAL A 225 -1.58 -26.65 -38.23
CA VAL A 225 -2.89 -26.37 -38.82
C VAL A 225 -3.56 -27.70 -39.12
N SER A 226 -4.81 -27.84 -38.66
CA SER A 226 -5.62 -29.04 -38.80
C SER A 226 -6.95 -28.74 -39.48
N ALA A 227 -7.67 -29.79 -39.88
CA ALA A 227 -9.03 -29.65 -40.37
C ALA A 227 -9.93 -28.98 -39.31
N LEU A 228 -10.93 -28.23 -39.78
CA LEU A 228 -11.87 -27.44 -38.98
C LEU A 228 -11.30 -26.17 -38.32
N ASP A 229 -9.99 -25.93 -38.40
CA ASP A 229 -9.45 -24.61 -38.05
C ASP A 229 -10.09 -23.53 -38.93
N ARG A 230 -10.36 -22.36 -38.37
CA ARG A 230 -11.10 -21.27 -39.02
C ARG A 230 -10.17 -20.28 -39.70
N VAL A 231 -10.59 -19.77 -40.84
CA VAL A 231 -9.87 -18.75 -41.60
C VAL A 231 -10.60 -17.43 -41.42
N TYR A 232 -9.90 -16.45 -40.89
CA TYR A 232 -10.50 -15.16 -40.59
C TYR A 232 -9.47 -14.04 -40.80
N PRO A 233 -9.87 -12.85 -41.29
CA PRO A 233 -8.94 -11.76 -41.54
C PRO A 233 -8.24 -11.29 -40.27
N SER A 234 -7.05 -10.71 -40.43
CA SER A 234 -6.42 -9.94 -39.36
C SER A 234 -7.21 -8.65 -39.12
N GLN A 235 -7.57 -8.37 -37.86
CA GLN A 235 -8.11 -7.06 -37.50
C GLN A 235 -7.08 -5.98 -37.88
N LYS A 236 -7.55 -4.94 -38.60
CA LYS A 236 -6.72 -3.84 -39.11
C LYS A 236 -6.41 -2.78 -38.05
N GLU A 237 -6.66 -3.04 -36.77
CA GLU A 237 -6.37 -2.05 -35.75
C GLU A 237 -4.86 -1.89 -35.61
N SER A 238 -4.37 -0.71 -36.00
CA SER A 238 -3.00 -0.33 -35.77
C SER A 238 -2.79 -0.25 -34.26
N ILE A 239 -2.13 -1.26 -33.69
CA ILE A 239 -1.73 -1.24 -32.29
C ILE A 239 -0.87 0.00 -32.08
N GLN A 240 -1.30 0.88 -31.18
CA GLN A 240 -0.54 2.08 -30.87
C GLN A 240 0.85 1.69 -30.35
N SER A 241 1.89 2.43 -30.76
CA SER A 241 3.25 2.16 -30.32
C SER A 241 3.49 2.54 -28.85
N ILE A 242 2.58 3.33 -28.27
CA ILE A 242 2.69 3.95 -26.96
C ILE A 242 1.31 3.88 -26.29
N PHE A 243 1.27 3.41 -25.04
CA PHE A 243 0.07 3.28 -24.24
C PHE A 243 0.14 4.23 -23.04
N TYR A 244 -0.97 4.91 -22.77
CA TYR A 244 -1.10 5.82 -21.63
C TYR A 244 -2.04 5.19 -20.61
N PRO A 245 -1.56 4.84 -19.41
CA PRO A 245 -2.44 4.36 -18.35
C PRO A 245 -3.46 5.46 -18.00
N SER A 246 -4.74 5.12 -18.08
CA SER A 246 -5.84 5.95 -17.59
C SER A 246 -6.58 5.21 -16.48
N SER A 247 -7.09 5.95 -15.50
CA SER A 247 -8.09 5.41 -14.60
C SER A 247 -9.39 5.16 -15.37
N ALA A 248 -10.16 4.15 -14.97
CA ALA A 248 -11.53 4.04 -15.41
C ALA A 248 -12.30 5.33 -15.07
N GLU A 249 -13.18 5.77 -15.97
CA GLU A 249 -14.02 6.96 -15.75
C GLU A 249 -15.06 6.72 -14.64
N GLU A 250 -15.47 5.46 -14.47
CA GLU A 250 -16.43 5.00 -13.48
C GLU A 250 -15.85 3.87 -12.63
N GLU A 251 -16.46 3.62 -11.48
CA GLU A 251 -16.13 2.46 -10.64
C GLU A 251 -16.64 1.19 -11.35
N ILE A 252 -15.73 0.45 -11.96
CA ILE A 252 -16.04 -0.79 -12.67
C ILE A 252 -15.82 -1.95 -11.71
N ASP A 253 -16.90 -2.67 -11.38
CA ASP A 253 -16.81 -4.01 -10.81
C ASP A 253 -16.86 -5.04 -11.94
N GLY A 254 -15.90 -5.95 -11.96
CA GLY A 254 -15.70 -6.88 -13.05
C GLY A 254 -15.08 -8.19 -12.58
N ARG A 255 -15.48 -9.28 -13.22
CA ARG A 255 -14.97 -10.62 -12.91
C ARG A 255 -14.15 -11.16 -14.07
N ILE A 256 -12.93 -11.60 -13.77
CA ILE A 256 -12.06 -12.27 -14.74
C ILE A 256 -12.52 -13.74 -14.88
N LEU A 257 -12.65 -14.19 -16.13
CA LEU A 257 -13.03 -15.55 -16.52
C LEU A 257 -11.82 -16.40 -16.90
#